data_AF-A0A550G9I4-F1
#
_entry.id   AF-A0A550G9I4-F1
#
_cell.length_a   1.000
_cell.length_b   1.000
_cell.length_c   1.000
_cell.angle_alpha   90.00
_cell.angle_beta   90.00
_cell.angle_gamma   90.00
#
_symmetry.space_group_name_H-M   'P 1'
#
loop_
_entity.id
_entity.type
_entity.pdbx_description
1 polymer ?
#
loop_
_entity_poly.entity_id
_entity_poly.type
_entity_poly.pdbx_seq_one_letter_code
_entity_poly.pdbx_strand_id
1 'polypeptide(L)'
;MGVQLGDIVDARKLSIDELQGRAVAFDGNNILYQFLSIIRGQDGQPLKDREGRVTSHLSGLMYRNSNLMDQGVKIVYVFDGAPHSFKRTVLQRRQA
;
A
#
# COMPACT_ATOMS: atom_id res chain seq x y z
N MET A 1 4.25 -5.84 -6.43
CA MET A 1 4.05 -5.39 -7.82
C MET A 1 4.94 -4.19 -8.05
N GLY A 2 5.87 -4.23 -9.00
CA GLY A 2 6.83 -3.15 -9.23
C GLY A 2 7.83 -3.49 -10.33
N VAL A 3 8.83 -2.62 -10.52
CA VAL A 3 9.97 -2.85 -11.43
C VAL A 3 11.14 -3.38 -10.61
N GLN A 4 11.84 -4.41 -11.09
CA GLN A 4 13.01 -4.99 -10.42
C GLN A 4 14.23 -4.09 -10.60
N LEU A 5 14.33 -3.06 -9.77
CA LEU A 5 15.45 -2.11 -9.76
C LEU A 5 16.40 -2.32 -8.56
N GLY A 6 16.06 -3.24 -7.64
CA GLY A 6 16.77 -3.39 -6.36
C GLY A 6 18.27 -3.65 -6.49
N ASP A 7 18.68 -4.40 -7.51
CA ASP A 7 20.08 -4.80 -7.71
C ASP A 7 20.95 -3.71 -8.36
N ILE A 8 20.33 -2.61 -8.83
CA ILE A 8 21.01 -1.54 -9.57
C ILE A 8 20.86 -0.16 -8.92
N VAL A 9 20.27 -0.08 -7.73
CA VAL A 9 20.11 1.17 -6.98
C VAL A 9 20.73 1.06 -5.59
N ASP A 10 21.55 2.03 -5.22
CA ASP A 10 22.07 2.14 -3.86
C ASP A 10 21.04 2.80 -2.95
N ALA A 11 20.36 2.00 -2.13
CA ALA A 11 19.37 2.48 -1.17
C ALA A 11 19.98 2.79 0.20
N ARG A 12 19.67 3.97 0.75
CA ARG A 12 19.97 4.29 2.16
C ARG A 12 18.86 3.74 3.06
N LYS A 13 19.24 3.00 4.10
CA LYS A 13 18.33 2.63 5.20
C LYS A 13 18.02 3.87 6.03
N LEU A 14 16.74 4.03 6.39
CA LEU A 14 16.26 5.08 7.29
C LEU A 14 15.43 4.48 8.41
N SER A 15 15.47 5.09 9.59
CA SER A 15 14.48 4.84 10.64
C SER A 15 13.23 5.70 10.40
N ILE A 16 12.11 5.35 11.04
CA ILE A 16 10.90 6.19 10.92
C ILE A 16 11.06 7.52 11.68
N ASP A 17 11.85 7.55 12.75
CA ASP A 17 12.10 8.78 13.53
C ASP A 17 12.75 9.87 12.66
N GLU A 18 13.57 9.49 11.67
CA GLU A 18 14.13 10.42 10.68
C GLU A 18 13.06 11.10 9.79
N LEU A 19 11.84 10.56 9.76
CA LEU A 19 10.70 11.12 9.02
C LEU A 19 9.81 12.02 9.89
N GLN A 20 10.12 12.21 11.17
CA GLN A 20 9.30 13.04 12.06
C GLN A 20 9.11 14.46 11.49
N GLY A 21 7.86 14.92 11.45
CA GLY A 21 7.47 16.23 10.92
C GLY A 21 7.44 16.32 9.39
N ARG A 22 7.91 15.30 8.66
CA ARG A 22 7.90 15.26 7.20
C ARG A 22 6.54 14.85 6.66
N ALA A 23 6.20 15.35 5.47
CA ALA A 23 5.10 14.83 4.68
C ALA A 23 5.60 13.73 3.73
N VAL A 24 4.93 12.58 3.76
CA VAL A 24 5.27 11.42 2.92
C VAL A 24 4.06 11.07 2.05
N ALA A 25 4.28 11.05 0.74
CA ALA A 25 3.28 10.63 -0.23
C ALA A 25 3.40 9.13 -0.49
N PHE A 26 2.32 8.41 -0.21
CA PHE A 26 2.19 6.97 -0.42
C PHE A 26 1.35 6.72 -1.67
N ASP A 27 1.81 5.80 -2.53
CA ASP A 27 0.96 5.23 -3.59
C ASP A 27 -0.15 4.39 -2.93
N GLY A 28 -1.38 4.91 -2.98
CA GLY A 28 -2.53 4.31 -2.32
C GLY A 28 -2.86 2.93 -2.87
N ASN A 29 -2.81 2.76 -4.19
CA ASN A 29 -3.10 1.47 -4.81
C ASN A 29 -2.07 0.42 -4.36
N ASN A 30 -0.78 0.77 -4.38
CA ASN A 30 0.27 -0.13 -3.93
C ASN A 30 0.12 -0.52 -2.46
N ILE A 31 -0.15 0.45 -1.58
CA ILE A 31 -0.37 0.22 -0.16
C ILE A 31 -1.58 -0.69 0.09
N LEU A 32 -2.71 -0.45 -0.56
CA LEU A 32 -3.90 -1.28 -0.41
C LEU A 32 -3.64 -2.74 -0.84
N TYR A 33 -2.96 -2.94 -1.97
CA TYR A 33 -2.57 -4.29 -2.40
C TYR A 33 -1.62 -4.97 -1.42
N GLN A 34 -0.67 -4.23 -0.83
CA GLN A 34 0.22 -4.76 0.20
C GLN A 34 -0.55 -5.21 1.45
N PHE A 35 -1.55 -4.42 1.89
CA PHE A 35 -2.37 -4.82 3.03
C PHE A 35 -3.21 -6.05 2.73
N LEU A 36 -3.80 -6.14 1.54
CA LEU A 36 -4.55 -7.32 1.12
C LEU A 36 -3.67 -8.58 1.00
N SER A 37 -2.38 -8.44 0.69
CA SER A 37 -1.47 -9.58 0.60
C SER A 37 -0.93 -10.05 1.95
N ILE A 38 -0.61 -9.13 2.87
CA ILE A 38 0.08 -9.46 4.13
C ILE A 38 -0.88 -9.63 5.31
N ILE A 39 -1.97 -8.84 5.38
CA ILE A 39 -2.89 -8.86 6.53
C ILE A 39 -3.94 -9.95 6.29
N ARG A 40 -3.72 -11.12 6.89
CA ARG A 40 -4.53 -12.33 6.71
C ARG A 40 -4.79 -13.01 8.05
N GLY A 41 -5.86 -13.79 8.11
CA GLY A 41 -6.12 -14.72 9.19
C GLY A 41 -5.08 -15.84 9.22
N GLN A 42 -5.11 -16.66 10.29
CA GLN A 42 -4.19 -17.79 10.44
C GLN A 42 -4.33 -18.82 9.31
N ASP A 43 -5.52 -18.92 8.71
CA ASP A 43 -5.84 -19.76 7.57
C ASP A 43 -5.36 -19.18 6.23
N GLY A 44 -4.71 -18.02 6.23
CA GLY A 44 -4.26 -17.32 5.04
C GLY A 44 -5.38 -16.59 4.28
N GLN A 45 -6.62 -16.59 4.76
CA GLN A 45 -7.70 -15.83 4.14
C GLN A 45 -7.60 -14.35 4.50
N PRO A 46 -8.03 -13.43 3.63
CA PRO A 46 -8.17 -12.02 4.00
C PRO A 46 -9.13 -11.87 5.19
N LEU A 47 -8.89 -10.86 6.02
CA LEU A 47 -9.84 -10.47 7.06
C LEU A 47 -11.15 -10.06 6.40
N LYS A 48 -12.27 -10.44 7.03
CA LYS A 48 -13.62 -10.15 6.58
C LYS A 48 -14.49 -9.68 7.73
N ASP A 49 -15.51 -8.90 7.43
CA ASP A 49 -16.57 -8.59 8.38
C ASP A 49 -17.65 -9.68 8.44
N ARG A 50 -18.72 -9.43 9.21
CA ARG A 50 -19.84 -10.37 9.38
C ARG A 50 -20.63 -10.63 8.10
N GLU A 51 -20.56 -9.74 7.11
CA GLU A 51 -21.19 -9.89 5.81
C GLU A 51 -20.25 -10.54 4.78
N GLY A 52 -19.03 -10.90 5.19
CA GLY A 52 -18.02 -11.52 4.32
C GLY A 52 -17.26 -10.52 3.44
N ARG A 53 -17.43 -9.21 3.64
CA ARG A 53 -16.69 -8.18 2.89
C ARG A 53 -15.25 -8.12 3.38
N VAL A 54 -14.28 -8.02 2.47
CA VAL A 54 -12.84 -7.97 2.83
C VAL A 54 -12.50 -6.67 3.55
N THR A 55 -11.81 -6.76 4.69
CA THR A 55 -11.47 -5.61 5.55
C THR A 55 -9.97 -5.49 5.85
N SER A 56 -9.12 -6.40 5.36
CA SER A 56 -7.67 -6.37 5.57
C SER A 56 -7.03 -5.01 5.26
N HIS A 57 -7.48 -4.36 4.19
CA HIS A 57 -6.98 -3.05 3.77
C HIS A 57 -7.37 -1.92 4.73
N LEU A 58 -8.58 -1.96 5.30
CA LEU A 58 -9.04 -0.98 6.30
C LEU A 58 -8.27 -1.11 7.60
N SER A 59 -8.05 -2.36 8.06
CA SER A 59 -7.22 -2.65 9.22
C SER A 59 -5.80 -2.13 9.02
N GLY A 60 -5.20 -2.44 7.85
CA GLY A 60 -3.86 -1.97 7.50
C GLY A 60 -3.74 -0.45 7.48
N LEU A 61 -4.69 0.24 6.85
CA LEU A 61 -4.74 1.70 6.84
C LEU A 61 -4.82 2.27 8.26
N MET A 62 -5.75 1.76 9.07
CA MET A 62 -5.97 2.28 10.43
C MET A 62 -4.71 2.15 11.29
N TYR A 63 -4.18 0.94 11.43
CA TYR A 63 -3.05 0.70 12.33
C TYR A 63 -1.74 1.30 11.80
N ARG A 64 -1.46 1.21 10.49
CA ARG A 64 -0.25 1.82 9.93
C ARG A 64 -0.28 3.33 10.05
N ASN A 65 -1.43 3.95 9.77
CA ASN A 65 -1.53 5.41 9.85
C ASN A 65 -1.40 5.90 11.29
N SER A 66 -2.07 5.25 12.25
CA SER A 66 -1.92 5.59 13.67
C SER A 66 -0.45 5.56 14.09
N ASN A 67 0.26 4.48 13.80
CA ASN A 67 1.67 4.34 14.21
C ASN A 67 2.58 5.41 13.58
N LEU A 68 2.40 5.70 12.29
CA LEU A 68 3.18 6.72 11.59
C LEU A 68 2.84 8.14 12.08
N MET A 69 1.56 8.41 12.35
CA MET A 69 1.10 9.70 12.89
C MET A 69 1.60 9.92 14.33
N ASP A 70 1.62 8.87 15.16
CA ASP A 70 2.18 8.93 16.52
C ASP A 70 3.69 9.25 16.49
N GLN A 71 4.39 8.82 15.43
CA GLN A 71 5.79 9.17 15.15
C GLN A 71 5.95 10.54 14.46
N GLY A 72 4.87 11.30 14.30
CA GLY A 72 4.87 12.65 13.75
C GLY A 72 4.98 12.72 12.23
N VAL A 73 4.77 11.62 11.51
CA VAL A 73 4.77 11.61 10.03
C VAL A 73 3.42 12.13 9.51
N LYS A 74 3.46 13.07 8.55
CA LYS A 74 2.27 13.58 7.87
C LYS A 74 2.01 12.74 6.62
N ILE A 75 0.89 12.02 6.60
CA ILE A 75 0.58 11.02 5.57
C ILE A 75 -0.24 11.67 4.44
N VAL A 76 0.16 11.44 3.19
CA VAL A 76 -0.61 11.80 2.00
C VAL A 76 -0.77 10.55 1.14
N TYR A 77 -1.99 10.21 0.76
CA TYR A 77 -2.23 9.12 -0.19
C TYR A 77 -2.49 9.66 -1.60
N VAL A 78 -1.79 9.10 -2.57
CA VAL A 78 -1.95 9.41 -3.99
C VAL A 78 -2.56 8.19 -4.67
N PHE A 79 -3.74 8.37 -5.24
CA PHE A 79 -4.44 7.31 -5.98
C PHE A 79 -4.33 7.54 -7.48
N ASP A 80 -4.29 6.45 -8.24
CA ASP A 80 -4.32 6.53 -9.69
C ASP A 80 -5.60 7.20 -10.18
N GLY A 81 -5.46 8.11 -11.14
CA GLY A 81 -6.57 8.65 -11.92
C GLY A 81 -6.96 7.73 -13.08
N ALA A 82 -7.62 8.32 -14.08
CA ALA A 82 -7.96 7.60 -15.30
C ALA A 82 -6.68 7.08 -16.01
N PRO A 83 -6.63 5.77 -16.37
CA PRO A 83 -5.45 5.21 -17.01
C PRO A 83 -5.26 5.79 -18.42
N HIS A 84 -4.00 6.04 -18.79
CA HIS A 84 -3.65 6.48 -20.15
C HIS A 84 -4.12 5.46 -21.20
N SER A 85 -4.50 5.93 -22.39
CA SER A 85 -5.08 5.10 -23.47
C SER A 85 -4.25 3.87 -23.84
N PHE A 86 -2.92 4.00 -23.88
CA PHE A 86 -1.98 2.91 -24.14
C PHE A 86 -1.91 1.82 -23.05
N LYS A 87 -2.48 2.04 -21.86
CA LYS A 87 -2.51 1.04 -20.77
C LYS A 87 -3.66 0.02 -20.94
N ARG A 88 -4.57 0.21 -21.89
CA ARG A 88 -5.77 -0.64 -22.10
C ARG A 88 -5.43 -2.13 -22.29
N THR A 89 -4.44 -2.43 -23.14
CA THR A 89 -4.04 -3.82 -23.42
C THR A 89 -3.45 -4.52 -22.20
N VAL A 90 -2.72 -3.80 -21.35
CA VAL A 90 -2.16 -4.34 -20.10
C VAL A 90 -3.25 -4.57 -19.06
N LEU A 91 -4.25 -3.69 -18.99
CA LEU A 91 -5.40 -3.85 -18.09
C LEU A 91 -6.25 -5.08 -18.44
N GLN A 92 -6.49 -5.32 -19.74
CA GLN A 92 -7.21 -6.50 -20.20
C GLN A 92 -6.51 -7.80 -19.81
N ARG A 93 -5.17 -7.85 -19.92
CA ARG A 93 -4.37 -9.03 -19.53
C ARG A 93 -4.36 -9.31 -18.02
N ARG A 94 -4.72 -8.35 -17.17
CA ARG A 94 -4.80 -8.54 -15.70
C ARG A 94 -6.16 -9.03 -15.22
N GLN A 95 -7.19 -8.97 -16.08
CA GLN A 95 -8.55 -9.39 -15.76
C GLN A 95 -8.87 -10.81 -16.23
N ALA A 96 -8.06 -11.38 -17.14
CA ALA A 96 -8.12 -12.77 -17.57
C ALA A 96 -7.28 -13.66 -16.64
#